data_AF-A0A7C6Y3S3-F1
#
_entry.id   AF-A0A7C6Y3S3-F1
#
_cell.length_a   1.000
_cell.length_b   1.000
_cell.length_c   1.000
_cell.angle_alpha   90.00
_cell.angle_beta   90.00
_cell.angle_gamma   90.00
#
_symmetry.space_group_name_H-M   'P 1'
#
loop_
_entity.id
_entity.type
_entity.pdbx_description
1 polymer ?
#
loop_
_entity_poly.entity_id
_entity_poly.type
_entity_poly.pdbx_seq_one_letter_code
_entity_poly.pdbx_strand_id
1 'polypeptide(L)'
;MFGEVLTAMITPFDDKNEVDYKRALELAQYLVDNGSDGIVLCGTTGESPTLSDEEKLLLFATIKKGLKGKAAVIAGTGSNSTSHSIELSMKAVETSVDGIMLITPYYNKPPQQGLIEHFSLIADAVPNTPIMLYNVPSRTGISLAAESVIALAKKKENIVALKEASGSLKDICQVIK
;
A
#
# COMPACT_ATOMS: atom_id res chain seq x y z
N MET A 1 -4.09 -14.47 -1.38
CA MET A 1 -3.28 -13.51 -0.60
C MET A 1 -3.65 -12.09 -1.01
N PHE A 2 -3.50 -11.69 -2.28
CA PHE A 2 -4.12 -10.44 -2.77
C PHE A 2 -4.83 -10.55 -4.13
N GLY A 3 -4.67 -11.66 -4.86
CA GLY A 3 -5.19 -11.81 -6.21
C GLY A 3 -4.10 -11.65 -7.27
N GLU A 4 -4.47 -11.71 -8.55
CA GLU A 4 -3.56 -11.55 -9.69
C GLU A 4 -3.65 -10.13 -10.26
N VAL A 5 -4.86 -9.59 -10.38
CA VAL A 5 -5.13 -8.25 -10.90
C VAL A 5 -5.57 -7.34 -9.78
N LEU A 6 -4.66 -6.45 -9.36
CA LEU A 6 -4.92 -5.44 -8.35
C LEU A 6 -4.97 -4.05 -8.98
N THR A 7 -6.13 -3.40 -8.93
CA THR A 7 -6.27 -2.04 -9.48
C THR A 7 -5.85 -1.00 -8.45
N ALA A 8 -4.86 -0.16 -8.80
CA ALA A 8 -4.55 1.06 -8.06
C ALA A 8 -5.62 2.11 -8.35
N MET A 9 -6.63 2.16 -7.48
CA MET A 9 -7.82 2.97 -7.69
C MET A 9 -7.53 4.44 -7.40
N ILE A 10 -8.12 5.32 -8.23
CA ILE A 10 -8.19 6.75 -7.94
C ILE A 10 -9.06 7.01 -6.71
N THR A 11 -8.94 8.19 -6.11
CA THR A 11 -9.86 8.66 -5.06
C THR A 11 -10.82 9.67 -5.70
N PRO A 12 -12.10 9.35 -5.89
CA PRO A 12 -13.06 10.32 -6.40
C PRO A 12 -13.26 11.48 -5.42
N PHE A 13 -13.34 12.69 -5.95
CA PHE A 13 -13.66 13.92 -5.21
C PHE A 13 -14.91 14.57 -5.80
N ASP A 14 -15.64 15.30 -4.97
CA ASP A 14 -16.80 16.09 -5.39
C ASP A 14 -16.41 17.50 -5.88
N ASP A 15 -17.39 18.30 -6.29
CA ASP A 15 -17.18 19.67 -6.78
C ASP A 15 -16.63 20.64 -5.70
N LYS A 16 -16.57 20.20 -4.43
CA LYS A 16 -16.00 20.94 -3.31
C LYS A 16 -14.58 20.46 -2.95
N ASN A 17 -14.05 19.49 -3.69
CA ASN A 17 -12.79 18.80 -3.43
C ASN A 17 -12.81 17.97 -2.12
N GLU A 18 -13.98 17.54 -1.66
CA GLU A 18 -14.10 16.56 -0.59
C GLU A 18 -14.15 15.15 -1.19
N VAL A 19 -13.64 14.14 -0.46
CA VAL A 19 -13.67 12.75 -0.94
C VAL A 19 -15.13 12.29 -1.12
N ASP A 20 -15.48 11.86 -2.34
CA ASP A 20 -16.78 11.27 -2.62
C ASP A 20 -16.76 9.77 -2.33
N TYR A 21 -17.01 9.43 -1.07
CA TYR A 21 -17.00 8.04 -0.57
C TYR A 21 -18.04 7.14 -1.26
N LYS A 22 -19.18 7.70 -1.67
CA LYS A 22 -20.21 6.94 -2.37
C LYS A 22 -19.71 6.57 -3.76
N ARG A 23 -19.17 7.54 -4.49
CA ARG A 23 -18.61 7.32 -5.83
C ARG A 23 -17.39 6.42 -5.79
N ALA A 24 -16.56 6.54 -4.75
CA ALA A 24 -15.45 5.63 -4.52
C ALA A 24 -15.92 4.17 -4.39
N LEU A 25 -17.00 3.92 -3.65
CA LEU A 25 -17.56 2.59 -3.51
C LEU A 25 -18.16 2.06 -4.80
N GLU A 26 -18.90 2.89 -5.55
CA GLU A 26 -19.42 2.53 -6.87
C GLU A 26 -18.28 2.14 -7.83
N LEU A 27 -17.19 2.91 -7.84
CA LEU A 27 -16.01 2.61 -8.64
C LEU A 27 -15.34 1.30 -8.21
N ALA A 28 -15.16 1.08 -6.91
CA ALA A 28 -14.59 -0.16 -6.40
C ALA A 28 -15.42 -1.39 -6.81
N GLN A 29 -16.75 -1.31 -6.69
CA GLN A 29 -17.66 -2.38 -7.11
C GLN A 29 -17.56 -2.62 -8.62
N TYR A 30 -17.56 -1.55 -9.41
CA TYR A 30 -17.38 -1.66 -10.86
C TYR A 30 -16.06 -2.36 -11.22
N LEU A 31 -14.94 -1.98 -10.60
CA LEU A 31 -13.63 -2.58 -10.88
C LEU A 31 -13.59 -4.07 -10.52
N VAL A 32 -14.19 -4.45 -9.39
CA VAL A 32 -14.28 -5.85 -8.94
C VAL A 32 -15.18 -6.67 -9.87
N ASP A 33 -16.36 -6.15 -10.21
CA ASP A 33 -17.30 -6.83 -11.11
C ASP A 33 -16.75 -6.94 -12.55
N ASN A 34 -15.69 -6.19 -12.89
CA ASN A 34 -15.00 -6.22 -14.19
C ASN A 34 -13.58 -6.81 -14.13
N GLY A 35 -13.26 -7.63 -13.11
CA GLY A 35 -12.08 -8.50 -13.12
C GLY A 35 -10.90 -8.04 -12.26
N SER A 36 -11.08 -7.07 -11.38
CA SER A 36 -10.08 -6.80 -10.32
C SER A 36 -10.28 -7.76 -9.16
N ASP A 37 -9.27 -8.58 -8.85
CA ASP A 37 -9.25 -9.45 -7.66
C ASP A 37 -9.06 -8.66 -6.36
N GLY A 38 -8.46 -7.48 -6.48
CA GLY A 38 -8.21 -6.59 -5.35
C GLY A 38 -8.11 -5.12 -5.77
N ILE A 39 -8.28 -4.25 -4.78
CA ILE A 39 -8.21 -2.80 -4.93
C ILE A 39 -7.14 -2.25 -4.00
N VAL A 40 -6.21 -1.47 -4.55
CA VAL A 40 -5.20 -0.72 -3.78
C VAL A 40 -5.68 0.71 -3.62
N LEU A 41 -5.96 1.10 -2.38
CA LEU A 41 -6.46 2.43 -2.00
C LEU A 41 -5.31 3.30 -1.50
N CYS A 42 -5.43 4.61 -1.70
CA CYS A 42 -4.44 5.59 -1.22
C CYS A 42 -3.00 5.20 -1.61
N GLY A 43 -2.83 4.63 -2.81
CA GLY A 43 -1.54 4.56 -3.46
C GLY A 43 -1.19 5.90 -4.11
N THR A 44 -0.16 5.92 -4.97
CA THR A 44 0.16 7.13 -5.74
C THR A 44 -1.01 7.57 -6.64
N THR A 45 -1.69 6.63 -7.30
CA THR A 45 -2.85 6.89 -8.16
C THR A 45 -4.06 7.40 -7.37
N GLY A 46 -4.20 6.98 -6.10
CA GLY A 46 -5.24 7.42 -5.19
C GLY A 46 -4.87 8.68 -4.40
N GLU A 47 -3.85 9.42 -4.85
CA GLU A 47 -3.49 10.75 -4.34
C GLU A 47 -3.16 10.79 -2.83
N SER A 48 -2.49 9.75 -2.33
CA SER A 48 -2.17 9.64 -0.90
C SER A 48 -1.47 10.84 -0.25
N PRO A 49 -0.62 11.65 -0.94
CA PRO A 49 -0.01 12.82 -0.31
C PRO A 49 -0.96 13.99 -0.05
N THR A 50 -2.15 14.02 -0.67
CA THR A 50 -3.13 15.11 -0.54
C THR A 50 -4.34 14.75 0.31
N LEU A 51 -4.35 13.53 0.89
CA LEU A 51 -5.38 13.06 1.80
C LEU A 51 -4.90 13.12 3.24
N SER A 52 -5.76 13.61 4.12
CA SER A 52 -5.62 13.44 5.57
C SER A 52 -5.73 11.98 5.96
N ASP A 53 -5.26 11.63 7.15
CA ASP A 53 -5.35 10.26 7.64
C ASP A 53 -6.80 9.87 7.95
N GLU A 54 -7.61 10.81 8.41
CA GLU A 54 -9.05 10.62 8.62
C GLU A 54 -9.77 10.27 7.31
N GLU A 55 -9.47 10.97 6.21
CA GLU A 55 -10.03 10.68 4.90
C GLU A 55 -9.62 9.29 4.40
N LYS A 56 -8.34 8.93 4.57
CA LYS A 56 -7.85 7.59 4.20
C LYS A 56 -8.58 6.50 4.98
N LEU A 57 -8.67 6.64 6.29
CA LEU A 57 -9.30 5.63 7.16
C LEU A 57 -10.80 5.48 6.86
N LEU A 58 -11.51 6.59 6.64
CA LEU A 58 -12.92 6.54 6.25
C LEU A 58 -13.09 5.90 4.87
N LEU A 59 -12.20 6.16 3.92
CA LEU A 59 -12.21 5.51 2.61
C LEU A 59 -11.98 4.01 2.73
N PHE A 60 -10.95 3.58 3.48
CA PHE A 60 -10.66 2.16 3.70
C PHE A 60 -11.84 1.41 4.30
N ALA A 61 -12.41 1.94 5.39
CA ALA A 61 -13.58 1.36 6.05
C ALA A 61 -14.79 1.31 5.13
N THR A 62 -15.04 2.37 4.36
CA THR A 62 -16.17 2.45 3.42
C THR A 62 -16.07 1.37 2.35
N ILE A 63 -14.92 1.26 1.69
CA ILE A 63 -14.71 0.30 0.61
C ILE A 63 -14.70 -1.13 1.15
N LYS A 64 -13.98 -1.39 2.25
CA LYS A 64 -13.91 -2.72 2.86
C LYS A 64 -15.30 -3.24 3.22
N LYS A 65 -16.11 -2.41 3.90
CA LYS A 65 -17.50 -2.74 4.25
C LYS A 65 -18.37 -2.92 3.02
N GLY A 66 -18.24 -2.04 2.03
CA GLY A 66 -19.10 -2.03 0.84
C GLY A 66 -18.84 -3.18 -0.14
N LEU A 67 -17.61 -3.70 -0.20
CA LEU A 67 -17.26 -4.85 -1.04
C LEU A 67 -17.67 -6.20 -0.44
N LYS A 68 -17.96 -6.26 0.86
CA LYS A 68 -18.47 -7.47 1.56
C LYS A 68 -17.63 -8.74 1.29
N GLY A 69 -16.31 -8.58 1.21
CA GLY A 69 -15.37 -9.69 1.01
C GLY A 69 -15.28 -10.22 -0.42
N LYS A 70 -15.87 -9.55 -1.42
CA LYS A 70 -15.76 -9.97 -2.84
C LYS A 70 -14.35 -9.84 -3.43
N ALA A 71 -13.53 -8.94 -2.88
CA ALA A 71 -12.18 -8.66 -3.35
C ALA A 71 -11.28 -8.22 -2.20
N ALA A 72 -9.96 -8.33 -2.38
CA ALA A 72 -8.99 -7.85 -1.39
C ALA A 72 -8.92 -6.31 -1.39
N VAL A 73 -8.85 -5.72 -0.21
CA VAL A 73 -8.64 -4.27 -0.03
C VAL A 73 -7.28 -4.03 0.60
N ILE A 74 -6.40 -3.33 -0.12
CA ILE A 74 -5.04 -3.02 0.31
C ILE A 74 -4.93 -1.52 0.58
N ALA A 75 -4.56 -1.15 1.81
CA ALA A 75 -4.43 0.25 2.22
C ALA A 75 -3.00 0.79 2.03
N GLY A 76 -2.83 1.88 1.28
CA GLY A 76 -1.56 2.60 1.24
C GLY A 76 -1.31 3.40 2.53
N THR A 77 -0.31 2.98 3.32
CA THR A 77 0.00 3.57 4.63
C THR A 77 1.46 4.04 4.76
N GLY A 78 2.28 3.83 3.72
CA GLY A 78 3.67 4.25 3.72
C GLY A 78 3.87 5.77 3.63
N SER A 79 4.88 6.28 4.33
CA SER A 79 5.28 7.69 4.35
C SER A 79 6.80 7.84 4.58
N ASN A 80 7.29 9.09 4.63
CA ASN A 80 8.69 9.38 4.92
C ASN A 80 9.09 9.23 6.39
N SER A 81 8.11 9.01 7.27
CA SER A 81 8.27 8.95 8.71
C SER A 81 7.87 7.57 9.21
N THR A 82 8.82 6.85 9.83
CA THR A 82 8.55 5.51 10.37
C THR A 82 7.43 5.52 11.41
N SER A 83 7.43 6.51 12.32
CA SER A 83 6.41 6.60 13.37
C SER A 83 5.01 6.85 12.79
N HIS A 84 4.91 7.73 11.80
CA HIS A 84 3.65 8.00 11.12
C HIS A 84 3.14 6.79 10.35
N SER A 85 4.02 6.11 9.60
CA SER A 85 3.65 4.87 8.90
C SER A 85 3.18 3.77 9.87
N ILE A 86 3.79 3.67 11.06
CA ILE A 86 3.34 2.74 12.12
C ILE A 86 1.93 3.12 12.58
N GLU A 87 1.71 4.37 12.96
CA GLU A 87 0.42 4.84 13.47
C GLU A 87 -0.71 4.62 12.45
N LEU A 88 -0.51 5.05 11.21
CA LEU A 88 -1.50 4.90 10.16
C LEU A 88 -1.73 3.43 9.80
N SER A 89 -0.69 2.59 9.81
CA SER A 89 -0.84 1.14 9.55
C SER A 89 -1.67 0.45 10.63
N MET A 90 -1.44 0.76 11.91
CA MET A 90 -2.23 0.21 13.00
C MET A 90 -3.70 0.61 12.88
N LYS A 91 -3.99 1.91 12.64
CA LYS A 91 -5.36 2.39 12.42
C LYS A 91 -6.00 1.78 11.16
N ALA A 92 -5.24 1.60 10.09
CA ALA A 92 -5.76 0.98 8.87
C ALA A 92 -6.20 -0.48 9.13
N VAL A 93 -5.45 -1.24 9.93
CA VAL A 93 -5.83 -2.62 10.30
C VAL A 93 -7.17 -2.66 11.05
N GLU A 94 -7.47 -1.66 11.89
CA GLU A 94 -8.77 -1.56 12.59
C GLU A 94 -9.95 -1.41 11.60
N THR A 95 -9.71 -0.91 10.39
CA THR A 95 -10.72 -0.85 9.31
C THR A 95 -10.97 -2.19 8.61
N SER A 96 -10.31 -3.27 9.05
CA SER A 96 -10.42 -4.64 8.53
C SER A 96 -9.94 -4.84 7.09
N VAL A 97 -9.04 -3.97 6.60
CA VAL A 97 -8.36 -4.16 5.30
C VAL A 97 -7.57 -5.47 5.27
N ASP A 98 -7.43 -6.06 4.09
CA ASP A 98 -6.80 -7.37 3.91
C ASP A 98 -5.26 -7.30 3.90
N GLY A 99 -4.72 -6.09 3.73
CA GLY A 99 -3.30 -5.82 3.84
C GLY A 99 -2.99 -4.34 3.70
N ILE A 100 -1.71 -4.02 3.84
CA ILE A 100 -1.20 -2.66 3.68
C ILE A 100 -0.10 -2.61 2.61
N MET A 101 0.08 -1.44 2.00
CA MET A 101 1.14 -1.18 1.05
C MET A 101 2.04 -0.04 1.54
N LEU A 102 3.35 -0.30 1.57
CA LEU A 102 4.37 0.60 2.11
C LEU A 102 5.32 1.07 1.01
N ILE A 103 5.18 2.33 0.61
CA ILE A 103 6.14 3.00 -0.29
C ILE A 103 7.45 3.30 0.45
N THR A 104 8.58 3.26 -0.26
CA THR A 104 9.86 3.77 0.27
C THR A 104 9.78 5.25 0.63
N PRO A 105 10.46 5.71 1.71
CA PRO A 105 10.59 7.14 2.03
C PRO A 105 11.15 7.96 0.86
N TYR A 106 10.33 8.87 0.34
CA TYR A 106 10.46 9.61 -0.92
C TYR A 106 11.13 10.99 -0.82
N TYR A 107 11.36 11.53 0.39
CA TYR A 107 12.04 12.82 0.56
C TYR A 107 13.44 12.69 1.18
N ASN A 108 13.53 11.96 2.29
CA ASN A 108 14.74 11.84 3.12
C ASN A 108 15.74 10.76 2.65
N LYS A 109 15.35 9.88 1.70
CA LYS A 109 16.22 8.91 1.01
C LYS A 109 17.16 8.14 1.95
N PRO A 110 16.64 7.40 2.94
CA PRO A 110 17.47 6.69 3.91
C PRO A 110 18.32 5.61 3.22
N PRO A 111 19.50 5.26 3.76
CA PRO A 111 20.32 4.18 3.22
C PRO A 111 19.56 2.83 3.27
N GLN A 112 20.02 1.82 2.54
CA GLN A 112 19.35 0.50 2.49
C GLN A 112 19.12 -0.11 3.87
N GLN A 113 20.09 0.01 4.79
CA GLN A 113 19.88 -0.43 6.18
C GLN A 113 18.73 0.32 6.86
N GLY A 114 18.61 1.63 6.60
CA GLY A 114 17.50 2.44 7.11
C GLY A 114 16.15 2.02 6.52
N LEU A 115 16.10 1.63 5.23
CA LEU A 115 14.90 1.06 4.62
C LEU A 115 14.51 -0.27 5.28
N ILE A 116 15.49 -1.15 5.52
CA ILE A 116 15.25 -2.44 6.19
C ILE A 116 14.68 -2.23 7.60
N GLU A 117 15.25 -1.32 8.39
CA GLU A 117 14.72 -1.04 9.73
C GLU A 117 13.36 -0.34 9.68
N HIS A 118 13.16 0.62 8.76
CA HIS A 118 11.88 1.30 8.57
C HIS A 118 10.75 0.29 8.33
N PHE A 119 10.90 -0.60 7.35
CA PHE A 119 9.88 -1.60 7.05
C PHE A 119 9.79 -2.68 8.14
N SER A 120 10.90 -3.06 8.78
CA SER A 120 10.89 -4.02 9.89
C SER A 120 10.03 -3.53 11.06
N LEU A 121 10.19 -2.27 11.45
CA LEU A 121 9.45 -1.69 12.57
C LEU A 121 7.95 -1.57 12.28
N ILE A 122 7.59 -1.21 11.04
CA ILE A 122 6.18 -1.18 10.63
C ILE A 122 5.60 -2.60 10.64
N ALA A 123 6.35 -3.58 10.11
CA ALA A 123 5.93 -4.98 10.11
C ALA A 123 5.71 -5.54 11.53
N ASP A 124 6.57 -5.16 12.49
CA ASP A 124 6.43 -5.57 13.90
C ASP A 124 5.21 -4.95 14.59
N ALA A 125 4.77 -3.77 14.16
CA ALA A 125 3.59 -3.12 14.72
C ALA A 125 2.27 -3.77 14.25
N VAL A 126 2.28 -4.49 13.13
CA VAL A 126 1.10 -5.16 12.56
C VAL A 126 1.39 -6.62 12.19
N PRO A 127 1.79 -7.48 13.15
CA PRO A 127 2.38 -8.78 12.87
C PRO A 127 1.46 -9.75 12.11
N ASN A 128 0.15 -9.57 12.20
CA ASN A 128 -0.85 -10.43 11.57
C ASN A 128 -1.39 -9.87 10.24
N THR A 129 -0.85 -8.75 9.75
CA THR A 129 -1.35 -8.07 8.55
C THR A 129 -0.39 -8.27 7.39
N PRO A 130 -0.85 -8.84 6.25
CA PRO A 130 -0.06 -8.92 5.02
C PRO A 130 0.43 -7.56 4.52
N ILE A 131 1.72 -7.47 4.19
CA ILE A 131 2.39 -6.24 3.75
C ILE A 131 2.91 -6.42 2.32
N MET A 132 2.58 -5.42 1.49
CA MET A 132 3.16 -5.21 0.18
C MET A 132 4.18 -4.06 0.23
N LEU A 133 5.45 -4.35 -0.02
CA LEU A 133 6.45 -3.31 -0.25
C LEU A 133 6.20 -2.63 -1.60
N TYR A 134 6.49 -1.34 -1.73
CA TYR A 134 6.33 -0.60 -2.97
C TYR A 134 7.60 0.17 -3.34
N ASN A 135 8.27 -0.28 -4.40
CA ASN A 135 9.47 0.31 -4.96
C ASN A 135 9.14 1.12 -6.22
N VAL A 136 9.39 2.43 -6.20
CA VAL A 136 9.12 3.34 -7.33
C VAL A 136 10.16 4.48 -7.37
N PRO A 137 11.43 4.18 -7.72
CA PRO A 137 12.53 5.13 -7.64
C PRO A 137 12.33 6.41 -8.48
N SER A 138 11.55 6.34 -9.56
CA SER A 138 11.18 7.52 -10.37
C SER A 138 10.41 8.59 -9.60
N ARG A 139 9.77 8.22 -8.47
CA ARG A 139 9.03 9.14 -7.60
C ARG A 139 9.72 9.37 -6.26
N THR A 140 10.42 8.36 -5.73
CA THR A 140 11.02 8.41 -4.39
C THR A 140 12.47 8.88 -4.42
N GLY A 141 13.12 8.84 -5.60
CA GLY A 141 14.52 9.19 -5.77
C GLY A 141 15.48 8.23 -5.07
N ILE A 142 15.00 7.04 -4.67
CA ILE A 142 15.77 5.93 -4.11
C ILE A 142 15.11 4.60 -4.47
N SER A 143 15.91 3.60 -4.82
CA SER A 143 15.42 2.23 -5.04
C SER A 143 15.55 1.41 -3.77
N LEU A 144 14.58 0.54 -3.50
CA LEU A 144 14.76 -0.58 -2.59
C LEU A 144 15.52 -1.69 -3.34
N ALA A 145 16.71 -2.05 -2.87
CA ALA A 145 17.53 -3.06 -3.54
C ALA A 145 16.89 -4.46 -3.42
N ALA A 146 17.10 -5.31 -4.42
CA ALA A 146 16.59 -6.69 -4.41
C ALA A 146 17.07 -7.47 -3.17
N GLU A 147 18.32 -7.28 -2.77
CA GLU A 147 18.89 -7.88 -1.56
C GLU A 147 18.15 -7.43 -0.29
N SER A 148 17.74 -6.16 -0.24
CA SER A 148 16.97 -5.62 0.89
C SER A 148 15.54 -6.16 0.91
N VAL A 149 14.89 -6.34 -0.25
CA VAL A 149 13.59 -7.01 -0.34
C VAL A 149 13.70 -8.45 0.17
N ILE A 150 14.68 -9.22 -0.30
CA ILE A 150 14.90 -10.62 0.11
C ILE A 150 15.19 -10.70 1.61
N ALA A 151 16.01 -9.79 2.14
CA ALA A 151 16.29 -9.73 3.57
C ALA A 151 15.03 -9.45 4.40
N LEU A 152 14.18 -8.52 3.95
CA LEU A 152 12.90 -8.20 4.61
C LEU A 152 11.93 -9.38 4.59
N ALA A 153 11.74 -10.02 3.45
CA ALA A 153 10.86 -11.19 3.32
C ALA A 153 11.32 -12.38 4.19
N LYS A 154 12.64 -12.55 4.38
CA LYS A 154 13.20 -13.58 5.29
C LYS A 154 13.06 -13.19 6.77
N LYS A 155 13.14 -11.90 7.09
CA LYS A 155 13.10 -11.40 8.47
C LYS A 155 11.67 -11.27 9.00
N LYS A 156 10.69 -11.02 8.13
CA LYS A 156 9.31 -10.68 8.49
C LYS A 156 8.31 -11.53 7.69
N GLU A 157 7.66 -12.48 8.36
CA GLU A 157 6.71 -13.41 7.73
C GLU A 157 5.50 -12.71 7.10
N ASN A 158 5.14 -11.53 7.61
CA ASN A 158 4.03 -10.73 7.11
C ASN A 158 4.40 -9.81 5.93
N ILE A 159 5.67 -9.74 5.53
CA ILE A 159 6.08 -9.08 4.27
C ILE A 159 6.00 -10.12 3.15
N VAL A 160 4.92 -10.04 2.36
CA VAL A 160 4.52 -11.12 1.46
C VAL A 160 4.46 -10.74 -0.02
N ALA A 161 4.58 -9.44 -0.34
CA ALA A 161 4.51 -8.97 -1.71
C ALA A 161 5.41 -7.77 -1.97
N LEU A 162 5.78 -7.58 -3.24
CA LEU A 162 6.47 -6.40 -3.75
C LEU A 162 5.72 -5.87 -4.98
N LYS A 163 5.33 -4.59 -4.92
CA LYS A 163 4.98 -3.79 -6.09
C LYS A 163 6.26 -3.16 -6.63
N GLU A 164 6.80 -3.77 -7.68
CA GLU A 164 8.04 -3.32 -8.32
C GLU A 164 7.74 -2.43 -9.53
N ALA A 165 7.99 -1.13 -9.39
CA ALA A 165 7.69 -0.12 -10.41
C ALA A 165 8.94 0.67 -10.87
N SER A 166 10.14 0.12 -10.67
CA SER A 166 11.38 0.66 -11.27
C SER A 166 11.49 0.41 -12.77
N GLY A 167 10.77 -0.58 -13.31
CA GLY A 167 10.93 -1.07 -14.68
C GLY A 167 12.18 -1.94 -14.88
N SER A 168 12.92 -2.26 -13.83
CA SER A 168 14.13 -3.09 -13.88
C SER A 168 13.79 -4.58 -13.90
N LEU A 169 13.77 -5.18 -15.10
CA LEU A 169 13.60 -6.63 -15.24
C LEU A 169 14.66 -7.43 -14.49
N LYS A 170 15.89 -6.89 -14.42
CA LYS A 170 16.99 -7.52 -13.68
C LYS A 170 16.66 -7.66 -12.20
N ASP A 171 16.18 -6.60 -11.56
CA ASP A 171 15.87 -6.61 -10.13
C ASP A 171 14.64 -7.48 -9.85
N ILE A 172 13.64 -7.43 -10.73
CA ILE A 172 12.47 -8.32 -10.69
C ILE A 172 12.90 -9.80 -10.70
N CYS A 173 13.78 -10.19 -11.64
CA CYS A 173 14.28 -11.56 -11.74
C CYS A 173 15.12 -11.99 -10.53
N GLN A 174 15.74 -11.06 -9.81
CA GLN A 174 16.48 -11.39 -8.59
C GLN A 174 15.55 -11.72 -7.42
N VAL A 175 14.39 -11.05 -7.33
CA VAL A 175 13.41 -11.23 -6.25
C VAL A 175 12.57 -12.50 -6.43
N ILE A 176 12.23 -12.89 -7.66
CA ILE A 176 11.28 -14.00 -7.96
C ILE A 176 11.89 -15.41 -7.86
N LYS A 177 13.18 -15.54 -7.50
CA LYS A 177 13.86 -16.85 -7.42
C LYS A 177 13.34 -17.74 -6.29
#